data_AF-A0A2K3KWX4-F1
#
_entry.id   AF-A0A2K3KWX4-F1
#
_cell.length_a   1.000
_cell.length_b   1.000
_cell.length_c   1.000
_cell.angle_alpha   90.00
_cell.angle_beta   90.00
_cell.angle_gamma   90.00
#
_symmetry.space_group_name_H-M   'P 1'
#
loop_
_entity.id
_entity.type
_entity.pdbx_description
1 polymer ?
#
loop_
_entity_poly.entity_id
_entity_poly.type
_entity_poly.pdbx_seq_one_letter_code
_entity_poly.pdbx_strand_id
1 'polypeptide(L)' 'SKNYQHLNYTSTNGRSVVAKVVDECDSTKGCDKDHDYQPCPNNIVDASKVLRKALGVPENQWGGLDITWSDV' A
#
# COMPACT_ATOMS: atom_id res chain seq x y z
N SER A 1 10.57 4.90 18.03
CA SER A 1 10.84 3.80 17.09
C SER A 1 9.59 3.54 16.27
N LYS A 2 9.62 3.59 14.93
CA LYS A 2 8.47 3.18 14.13
C LYS A 2 8.29 1.66 14.35
N ASN A 3 7.14 1.24 14.88
CA ASN A 3 6.81 -0.17 15.04
C ASN A 3 6.44 -0.72 13.68
N TYR A 4 7.43 -1.29 12.99
CA TYR A 4 7.19 -1.85 11.66
C TYR A 4 6.45 -3.19 11.81
N GLN A 5 5.18 -3.18 11.43
CA GLN A 5 4.33 -4.37 11.42
C GLN A 5 4.49 -5.12 10.10
N HIS A 6 4.37 -6.44 10.15
CA HIS A 6 4.18 -7.25 8.96
C HIS A 6 2.69 -7.48 8.79
N LEU A 7 2.20 -7.36 7.55
CA LEU A 7 0.81 -7.62 7.19
C LEU A 7 0.78 -8.61 6.03
N ASN A 8 -0.24 -9.45 6.01
CA ASN A 8 -0.53 -10.34 4.88
C ASN A 8 -1.47 -9.64 3.91
N TYR A 9 -1.00 -9.32 2.70
CA TYR A 9 -1.78 -8.68 1.64
C TYR A 9 -2.30 -9.72 0.67
N THR A 10 -3.58 -9.67 0.31
CA THR A 10 -4.23 -10.59 -0.63
C THR A 10 -4.89 -9.81 -1.76
N SER A 11 -4.57 -10.16 -3.00
CA SER A 11 -5.21 -9.58 -4.19
C SER A 11 -6.44 -10.34 -4.64
N THR A 12 -7.28 -9.72 -5.45
CA THR A 12 -8.50 -10.32 -6.03
C THR A 12 -8.26 -11.59 -6.85
N ASN A 13 -7.03 -11.80 -7.34
CA ASN A 13 -6.61 -13.03 -8.02
C ASN A 13 -6.30 -14.20 -7.06
N GLY A 14 -6.44 -14.01 -5.74
CA GLY A 14 -6.20 -15.01 -4.70
C GLY A 14 -4.74 -15.18 -4.28
N ARG A 15 -3.80 -14.40 -4.82
CA ARG A 15 -2.40 -14.39 -4.38
C ARG A 15 -2.25 -13.57 -3.10
N SER A 16 -1.40 -14.06 -2.20
CA SER A 16 -1.08 -13.35 -0.95
C SER A 16 0.43 -13.22 -0.75
N VAL A 17 0.85 -12.17 -0.04
CA VAL A 17 2.25 -11.90 0.29
C VAL A 17 2.33 -11.19 1.63
N VAL A 18 3.27 -11.62 2.47
CA VAL A 18 3.59 -10.93 3.72
C VAL A 18 4.60 -9.82 3.43
N ALA A 19 4.28 -8.58 3.82
CA ALA A 19 5.19 -7.46 3.65
C ALA A 19 5.20 -6.55 4.88
N LYS A 20 6.31 -5.82 5.02
CA LYS A 20 6.56 -4.90 6.12
C LYS A 20 5.98 -3.53 5.79
N VAL A 21 5.18 -2.96 6.69
CA VAL A 21 4.78 -1.55 6.66
C VAL A 21 6.02 -0.74 7.03
N VAL A 22 6.49 0.13 6.12
CA VAL A 22 7.73 0.91 6.31
C VAL A 22 7.48 2.41 6.43
N ASP A 23 6.32 2.90 6.00
CA ASP A 23 5.93 4.29 6.14
C ASP A 23 4.42 4.44 6.32
N GLU A 24 4.01 5.62 6.77
CA GLU A 24 2.62 5.99 6.96
C GLU A 24 2.18 6.93 5.83
N CYS A 25 1.07 6.61 5.18
CA CYS A 25 0.43 7.50 4.23
C CYS A 25 -0.53 8.39 5.02
N ASP A 26 -0.08 9.58 5.45
CA ASP A 26 -0.85 10.49 6.30
C ASP A 26 -2.02 11.08 5.51
N SER A 27 -3.24 10.78 5.94
CA SER A 27 -4.47 11.28 5.32
C SER A 27 -5.03 12.55 5.99
N THR A 28 -4.42 12.99 7.08
CA THR A 28 -4.80 14.20 7.83
C THR A 28 -4.07 15.44 7.35
N LYS A 29 -3.00 15.25 6.57
CA LYS A 29 -2.15 16.29 6.00
C LYS A 29 -2.03 16.09 4.50
N GLY A 30 -1.74 17.16 3.77
CA GLY A 30 -1.73 17.11 2.30
C GLY A 30 -2.36 18.32 1.62
N CYS A 31 -2.64 19.41 2.33
CA CYS A 31 -3.03 20.69 1.73
C CYS A 31 -1.92 21.72 1.93
N ASP A 32 -0.66 21.29 1.86
CA ASP A 32 0.51 22.14 2.06
C ASP A 32 1.63 21.84 1.04
N LYS A 33 2.60 22.76 0.98
CA LYS A 33 3.76 22.73 0.09
C LYS A 33 4.62 21.49 0.23
N ASP A 34 4.72 20.94 1.44
CA ASP A 34 5.65 19.84 1.73
C ASP A 34 5.07 18.50 1.29
N HIS A 35 3.76 18.46 1.00
CA HIS A 35 3.01 17.29 0.54
C HIS A 35 2.36 17.50 -0.85
N ASP A 36 2.92 18.41 -1.67
CA ASP A 36 2.44 18.74 -3.02
C ASP A 36 0.93 19.06 -3.13
N TYR A 37 0.32 19.49 -2.02
CA TYR A 37 -1.13 19.70 -1.91
C TYR A 37 -2.00 18.48 -2.27
N GLN A 38 -1.48 17.26 -2.09
CA GLN A 38 -2.23 16.01 -2.28
C GLN A 38 -2.27 15.18 -0.98
N PRO A 39 -3.40 15.13 -0.24
CA PRO A 39 -3.53 14.25 0.91
C PRO A 39 -3.69 12.79 0.48
N CYS A 40 -3.15 11.88 1.28
CA CYS A 40 -3.35 10.45 1.06
C CYS A 40 -4.82 10.07 1.32
N PRO A 41 -5.48 9.27 0.47
CA PRO A 41 -6.80 8.74 0.80
C PRO A 41 -6.71 7.71 1.93
N ASN A 42 -7.71 7.69 2.81
CA ASN A 42 -7.75 6.88 4.05
C ASN A 42 -7.62 5.35 3.87
N ASN A 43 -7.71 4.83 2.65
CA ASN A 43 -7.76 3.40 2.34
C ASN A 43 -6.69 2.96 1.33
N ILE A 44 -5.60 3.74 1.20
CA ILE A 44 -4.52 3.44 0.25
C ILE A 44 -3.33 2.80 0.96
N VAL A 45 -2.86 1.71 0.37
CA VAL A 45 -1.53 1.14 0.64
C VAL A 45 -0.67 1.46 -0.58
N ASP A 46 0.31 2.35 -0.42
CA ASP A 46 1.28 2.59 -1.49
C ASP A 46 2.28 1.43 -1.56
N ALA A 47 1.98 0.48 -2.45
CA ALA A 47 2.71 -0.75 -2.61
C ALA A 47 3.95 -0.54 -3.50
N SER A 48 5.13 -0.94 -2.99
CA SER A 48 6.36 -1.01 -3.78
C SER A 48 6.19 -1.89 -5.04
N LYS A 49 6.99 -1.63 -6.08
CA LYS A 49 6.99 -2.42 -7.33
C LYS A 49 7.18 -3.92 -7.08
N VAL A 50 7.99 -4.28 -6.08
CA VAL A 50 8.26 -5.67 -5.71
C VAL A 50 6.99 -6.34 -5.17
N LEU A 51 6.24 -5.64 -4.31
CA LEU A 51 4.98 -6.15 -3.75
C LEU A 51 3.95 -6.40 -4.85
N ARG A 52 3.81 -5.47 -5.79
CA ARG A 52 2.90 -5.60 -6.94
C ARG A 52 3.24 -6.80 -7.82
N LYS A 53 4.53 -7.08 -8.05
CA LYS A 53 4.99 -8.27 -8.77
C LYS A 53 4.72 -9.56 -7.99
N ALA A 54 4.92 -9.57 -6.67
CA ALA A 54 4.65 -10.72 -5.82
C ALA A 54 3.15 -11.06 -5.75
N LEU A 55 2.27 -10.05 -5.71
CA LEU A 55 0.82 -10.19 -5.87
C LEU A 55 0.41 -10.59 -7.31
N GLY A 56 1.37 -10.65 -8.24
CA GLY A 56 1.15 -11.02 -9.62
C GLY A 56 0.26 -10.05 -10.38
N VAL A 57 0.37 -8.75 -10.07
CA VAL A 57 -0.36 -7.66 -10.74
C VAL A 57 0.38 -7.31 -12.03
N PRO A 58 -0.26 -7.47 -13.20
CA PRO A 58 0.31 -7.05 -14.48
C PRO A 58 0.67 -5.56 -14.48
N GLU A 59 1.78 -5.17 -15.12
CA GLU A 59 2.27 -3.77 -15.09
C GLU A 59 1.25 -2.77 -15.67
N ASN A 60 0.42 -3.19 -16.64
CA ASN A 60 -0.66 -2.38 -17.19
C ASN A 60 -1.84 -2.16 -16.22
N GLN A 61 -1.85 -2.79 -15.04
CA GLN A 61 -2.86 -2.64 -13.99
C GLN A 61 -2.31 -1.94 -12.73
N TRP A 62 -1.13 -1.32 -12.80
CA TRP A 62 -0.48 -0.72 -11.63
C TRP A 62 -1.10 0.61 -11.15
N GLY A 63 -2.14 1.12 -11.80
CA GLY A 63 -2.85 2.33 -11.37
C GLY A 63 -3.59 2.18 -10.04
N GLY A 64 -4.24 1.04 -9.82
CA GLY A 64 -5.00 0.76 -8.59
C GLY A 64 -5.48 -0.68 -8.58
N LEU A 65 -5.45 -1.30 -7.40
CA LEU A 65 -5.90 -2.68 -7.21
C LEU A 65 -6.59 -2.79 -5.86
N ASP A 66 -7.79 -3.35 -5.86
CA ASP A 66 -8.46 -3.75 -4.63
C ASP A 66 -7.71 -4.94 -4.00
N ILE A 67 -7.31 -4.75 -2.76
CA ILE A 67 -6.63 -5.77 -1.94
C ILE A 67 -7.29 -5.83 -0.57
N THR A 68 -7.15 -6.96 0.09
CA THR A 68 -7.42 -7.07 1.52
C THR A 68 -6.10 -7.30 2.26
N TRP A 69 -6.05 -6.93 3.53
CA TRP A 69 -4.93 -7.27 4.39
C TRP A 69 -5.40 -7.69 5.78
N SER A 70 -4.58 -8.50 6.43
CA SER A 70 -4.75 -8.90 7.82
C SER A 70 -3.41 -8.86 8.53
N ASP A 71 -3.46 -8.81 9.87
CA ASP A 71 -2.31 -9.20 10.67
C ASP A 71 -1.86 -10.63 10.31
N VAL A 72 -0.58 -10.90 10.50
CA VAL A 72 0.03 -12.23 10.28
C VAL A 72 -0.20 -13.16 11.45
#